data_AF-A0A1S6H6Q0-F1
#
_entry.id   AF-A0A1S6H6Q0-F1
#
_cell.length_a   1.000
_cell.length_b   1.000
_cell.length_c   1.000
_cell.angle_alpha   90.00
_cell.angle_beta   90.00
_cell.angle_gamma   90.00
#
_symmetry.space_group_name_H-M   'P 1'
#
loop_
_entity.id
_entity.type
_entity.pdbx_description
1 polymer ?
#
loop_
_entity_poly.entity_id
_entity_poly.type
_entity_poly.pdbx_seq_one_letter_code
_entity_poly.pdbx_strand_id
1 'polypeptide(L)'
;MGIKEDNLKKIFEIMKTLPVFWNGKKSILEMKENNFDQWKQMEWIGFYFEFLCEKYLKGFMEFHKIKYGNTSFDGFLEIPFDFKSHAINTESHRVIINDTEATIKAIEEYGFVIVIMALGEVTYNDVNRTFQKWHEKIKGGKSKYEEERIKRGALSRLRKTEFNLKELRFIKINKGTLERCGSFQKNFRNADGSLRRSKVLLDLEKLKDEEVIKRMKF
;
A
#
# COMPACT_ATOMS: atom_id res chain seq x y z
N MET A 1 -6.70 25.41 -0.11
CA MET A 1 -6.57 24.38 -1.17
C MET A 1 -7.17 23.10 -0.64
N GLY A 2 -7.99 22.39 -1.41
CA GLY A 2 -8.62 21.15 -0.98
C GLY A 2 -9.28 20.47 -2.17
N ILE A 3 -9.47 19.16 -2.07
CA ILE A 3 -10.15 18.41 -3.12
C ILE A 3 -11.62 18.82 -3.24
N LYS A 4 -12.08 19.09 -4.45
CA LYS A 4 -13.51 19.31 -4.73
C LYS A 4 -14.34 18.09 -4.33
N GLU A 5 -15.48 18.33 -3.69
CA GLU A 5 -16.35 17.26 -3.20
C GLU A 5 -16.82 16.33 -4.34
N ASP A 6 -17.12 16.90 -5.51
CA ASP A 6 -17.53 16.13 -6.69
C ASP A 6 -16.42 15.20 -7.22
N ASN A 7 -15.16 15.62 -7.11
CA ASN A 7 -14.03 14.77 -7.46
C ASN A 7 -13.92 13.58 -6.49
N LEU A 8 -14.05 13.82 -5.19
CA LEU A 8 -14.06 12.76 -4.19
C LEU A 8 -15.24 11.80 -4.37
N LYS A 9 -16.43 12.33 -4.67
CA LYS A 9 -17.63 11.52 -5.02
C LYS A 9 -17.36 10.65 -6.23
N LYS A 10 -16.75 11.18 -7.29
CA LYS A 10 -16.44 10.42 -8.51
C LYS A 10 -15.41 9.31 -8.26
N ILE A 11 -14.35 9.57 -7.47
CA ILE A 11 -13.43 8.51 -7.03
C ILE A 11 -14.21 7.43 -6.29
N PHE A 12 -15.07 7.83 -5.34
CA PHE A 12 -15.87 6.90 -4.56
C PHE A 12 -16.78 6.02 -5.44
N GLU A 13 -17.48 6.58 -6.42
CA GLU A 13 -18.31 5.79 -7.33
C GLU A 13 -17.50 4.82 -8.19
N ILE A 14 -16.33 5.23 -8.69
CA ILE A 14 -15.44 4.34 -9.45
C ILE A 14 -14.94 3.19 -8.55
N MET A 15 -14.57 3.47 -7.30
CA MET A 15 -14.05 2.45 -6.39
C MET A 15 -15.07 1.38 -5.99
N LYS A 16 -16.39 1.63 -6.16
CA LYS A 16 -17.42 0.60 -5.94
C LYS A 16 -17.32 -0.56 -6.91
N THR A 17 -16.70 -0.36 -8.07
CA THR A 17 -16.58 -1.41 -9.09
C THR A 17 -15.38 -2.32 -8.89
N LEU A 18 -14.61 -2.11 -7.81
CA LEU A 18 -13.45 -2.96 -7.51
C LEU A 18 -13.89 -4.40 -7.21
N PRO A 19 -13.11 -5.41 -7.65
CA PRO A 19 -13.39 -6.79 -7.27
C PRO A 19 -13.26 -6.94 -5.76
N VAL A 20 -14.20 -7.67 -5.14
CA VAL A 20 -14.18 -7.91 -3.69
C VAL A 20 -13.15 -8.99 -3.31
N PHE A 21 -13.01 -10.03 -4.13
CA PHE A 21 -12.09 -11.13 -3.89
C PHE A 21 -10.87 -11.08 -4.80
N TRP A 22 -9.67 -11.03 -4.22
CA TRP A 22 -8.40 -11.02 -4.94
C TRP A 22 -7.67 -12.34 -4.71
N ASN A 23 -7.58 -13.15 -5.75
CA ASN A 23 -6.78 -14.37 -5.74
C ASN A 23 -5.33 -14.03 -6.11
N GLY A 24 -4.37 -14.29 -5.22
CA GLY A 24 -2.99 -13.84 -5.38
C GLY A 24 -2.31 -14.36 -6.64
N LYS A 25 -2.63 -15.56 -7.13
CA LYS A 25 -2.04 -16.06 -8.38
C LYS A 25 -2.58 -15.27 -9.57
N LYS A 26 -3.90 -15.09 -9.64
CA LYS A 26 -4.56 -14.33 -10.70
C LYS A 26 -4.12 -12.86 -10.68
N SER A 27 -4.11 -12.23 -9.51
CA SER A 27 -3.67 -10.84 -9.33
C SER A 27 -2.22 -10.61 -9.76
N ILE A 28 -1.29 -11.50 -9.38
CA ILE A 28 0.11 -11.39 -9.80
C ILE A 28 0.27 -11.58 -11.31
N LEU A 29 -0.47 -12.52 -11.91
CA LEU A 29 -0.45 -12.72 -13.36
C LEU A 29 -1.04 -11.53 -14.11
N GLU A 30 -2.16 -10.97 -13.64
CA GLU A 30 -2.76 -9.78 -14.25
C GLU A 30 -1.80 -8.59 -14.20
N MET A 31 -1.15 -8.33 -13.06
CA MET A 31 -0.11 -7.29 -12.97
C MET A 31 1.05 -7.56 -13.94
N LYS A 32 1.51 -8.81 -14.03
CA LYS A 32 2.60 -9.20 -14.93
C LYS A 32 2.23 -9.00 -16.40
N GLU A 33 1.04 -9.43 -16.81
CA GLU A 33 0.52 -9.31 -18.18
C GLU A 33 0.30 -7.85 -18.59
N ASN A 34 0.03 -6.97 -17.62
CA ASN A 34 -0.08 -5.53 -17.83
C ASN A 34 1.25 -4.77 -17.63
N ASN A 35 2.39 -5.47 -17.52
CA ASN A 35 3.72 -4.89 -17.32
C ASN A 35 3.84 -3.99 -16.07
N PHE A 36 3.10 -4.29 -15.00
CA PHE A 36 3.18 -3.55 -13.75
C PHE A 36 4.35 -4.05 -12.90
N ASP A 37 5.45 -3.28 -12.83
CA ASP A 37 6.78 -3.70 -12.35
C ASP A 37 6.81 -4.36 -10.95
N GLN A 38 5.84 -4.05 -10.09
CA GLN A 38 5.81 -4.50 -8.71
C GLN A 38 5.26 -5.93 -8.52
N TRP A 39 4.83 -6.61 -9.58
CA TRP A 39 4.25 -7.97 -9.50
C TRP A 39 5.18 -9.01 -8.83
N LYS A 40 6.50 -8.76 -8.83
CA LYS A 40 7.52 -9.64 -8.22
C LYS A 40 7.62 -9.50 -6.70
N GLN A 41 7.02 -8.47 -6.10
CA GLN A 41 7.15 -8.18 -4.68
C GLN A 41 6.29 -9.11 -3.81
N MET A 42 6.65 -9.28 -2.54
CA MET A 42 5.90 -10.15 -1.62
C MET A 42 4.57 -9.53 -1.18
N GLU A 43 4.54 -8.21 -1.08
CA GLU A 43 3.43 -7.35 -0.71
C GLU A 43 2.45 -7.14 -1.88
N TRP A 44 2.20 -8.19 -2.66
CA TRP A 44 1.42 -8.15 -3.90
C TRP A 44 0.03 -7.54 -3.74
N ILE A 45 -0.60 -7.64 -2.56
CA ILE A 45 -1.94 -7.07 -2.30
C ILE A 45 -1.91 -5.54 -2.39
N GLY A 46 -0.88 -4.91 -1.81
CA GLY A 46 -0.74 -3.45 -1.86
C GLY A 46 -0.51 -2.97 -3.28
N PHE A 47 0.39 -3.65 -4.00
CA PHE A 47 0.69 -3.35 -5.39
C PHE A 47 -0.47 -3.67 -6.34
N TYR A 48 -1.25 -4.72 -6.06
CA TYR A 48 -2.44 -5.04 -6.84
C TYR A 48 -3.53 -3.99 -6.61
N PHE A 49 -3.67 -3.49 -5.38
CA PHE A 49 -4.58 -2.38 -5.11
C PHE A 49 -4.18 -1.10 -5.84
N GLU A 50 -2.89 -0.75 -5.82
CA GLU A 50 -2.32 0.37 -6.60
C GLU A 50 -2.59 0.19 -8.10
N PHE A 51 -2.31 -0.99 -8.66
CA PHE A 51 -2.64 -1.35 -10.04
C PHE A 51 -4.13 -1.20 -10.36
N LEU A 52 -5.02 -1.63 -9.47
CA LEU A 52 -6.47 -1.45 -9.67
C LEU A 52 -6.83 0.04 -9.64
N CYS A 53 -6.30 0.82 -8.70
CA CYS A 53 -6.52 2.27 -8.69
C CYS A 53 -6.05 2.91 -10.00
N GLU A 54 -4.86 2.56 -10.49
CA GLU A 54 -4.32 3.02 -11.78
C GLU A 54 -5.23 2.66 -12.96
N LYS A 55 -5.69 1.40 -12.99
CA LYS A 55 -6.55 0.88 -14.05
C LYS A 55 -7.91 1.57 -14.09
N TYR A 56 -8.56 1.73 -12.94
CA TYR A 56 -9.94 2.21 -12.86
C TYR A 56 -10.04 3.74 -12.79
N LEU A 57 -9.05 4.43 -12.22
CA LEU A 57 -9.01 5.91 -12.17
C LEU A 57 -8.21 6.52 -13.33
N LYS A 58 -7.81 5.72 -14.33
CA LYS A 58 -7.10 6.18 -15.53
C LYS A 58 -7.85 7.32 -16.22
N GLY A 59 -7.13 8.38 -16.54
CA GLY A 59 -7.70 9.56 -17.20
C GLY A 59 -8.49 10.50 -16.27
N PHE A 60 -8.66 10.13 -15.00
CA PHE A 60 -9.27 10.99 -13.98
C PHE A 60 -8.27 11.43 -12.91
N MET A 61 -7.27 10.60 -12.60
CA MET A 61 -6.18 10.90 -11.67
C MET A 61 -4.83 10.82 -12.39
N GLU A 62 -3.89 11.66 -12.00
CA GLU A 62 -2.51 11.60 -12.48
C GLU A 62 -1.66 10.74 -11.53
N PHE A 63 -1.03 9.68 -12.03
CA PHE A 63 -0.26 8.76 -11.19
C PHE A 63 1.22 9.15 -11.13
N HIS A 64 1.82 8.99 -9.95
CA HIS A 64 3.23 9.30 -9.69
C HIS A 64 3.71 10.72 -10.08
N LYS A 65 2.79 11.69 -10.14
CA LYS A 65 3.10 13.09 -10.47
C LYS A 65 3.87 13.81 -9.37
N ILE A 66 3.44 13.62 -8.12
CA ILE A 66 4.03 14.31 -6.96
C ILE A 66 5.11 13.43 -6.34
N LYS A 67 6.33 13.98 -6.28
CA LYS A 67 7.51 13.28 -5.79
C LYS A 67 8.40 14.20 -4.97
N TYR A 68 8.86 13.71 -3.83
CA TYR A 68 9.86 14.37 -2.99
C TYR A 68 11.05 13.45 -2.75
N GLY A 69 12.22 13.82 -3.27
CA GLY A 69 13.38 12.93 -3.29
C GLY A 69 13.07 11.66 -4.08
N ASN A 70 13.16 10.49 -3.43
CA ASN A 70 12.88 9.19 -4.06
C ASN A 70 11.46 8.68 -3.80
N THR A 71 10.64 9.39 -3.02
CA THR A 71 9.28 8.97 -2.68
C THR A 71 8.29 9.64 -3.62
N SER A 72 7.51 8.82 -4.32
CA SER A 72 6.35 9.27 -5.09
C SER A 72 5.07 8.97 -4.35
N PHE A 73 4.07 9.85 -4.47
CA PHE A 73 2.70 9.50 -4.14
C PHE A 73 2.09 8.71 -5.30
N ASP A 74 1.15 7.81 -4.98
CA ASP A 74 0.59 6.89 -5.97
C ASP A 74 -0.32 7.65 -6.95
N GLY A 75 -1.11 8.61 -6.45
CA GLY A 75 -2.01 9.42 -7.26
C GLY A 75 -1.99 10.91 -6.93
N PHE A 76 -2.50 11.73 -7.85
CA PHE A 76 -2.69 13.15 -7.68
C PHE A 76 -3.98 13.62 -8.35
N LEU A 77 -4.81 14.31 -7.57
CA LEU A 77 -5.98 15.05 -8.05
C LEU A 77 -6.23 16.22 -7.10
N GLU A 78 -5.69 17.40 -7.43
CA GLU A 78 -5.67 18.62 -6.60
C GLU A 78 -4.83 18.49 -5.31
N ILE A 79 -4.77 17.29 -4.75
CA ILE A 79 -3.95 16.89 -3.61
C ILE A 79 -3.29 15.53 -3.89
N PRO A 80 -2.24 15.16 -3.14
CA PRO A 80 -1.62 13.84 -3.24
C PRO A 80 -2.48 12.73 -2.61
N PHE A 81 -2.45 11.56 -3.24
CA PHE A 81 -3.09 10.32 -2.81
C PHE A 81 -2.07 9.21 -2.64
N ASP A 82 -2.30 8.36 -1.65
CA ASP A 82 -1.51 7.17 -1.40
C ASP A 82 -2.45 5.97 -1.25
N PHE A 83 -2.15 4.86 -1.93
CA PHE A 83 -2.97 3.66 -1.92
C PHE A 83 -2.30 2.61 -1.05
N LYS A 84 -3.03 2.11 -0.06
CA LYS A 84 -2.48 1.13 0.89
C LYS A 84 -3.50 0.03 1.14
N SER A 85 -2.99 -1.17 1.39
CA SER A 85 -3.80 -2.32 1.80
C SER A 85 -3.38 -2.79 3.18
N HIS A 86 -4.35 -3.19 4.02
CA HIS A 86 -4.07 -3.76 5.32
C HIS A 86 -4.95 -4.97 5.61
N ALA A 87 -4.34 -5.98 6.24
CA ALA A 87 -5.06 -7.18 6.65
C ALA A 87 -5.74 -6.91 7.98
N ILE A 88 -7.03 -7.21 8.11
CA ILE A 88 -7.79 -6.95 9.35
C ILE A 88 -7.83 -8.14 10.30
N ASN A 89 -7.59 -9.36 9.80
CA ASN A 89 -7.47 -10.57 10.61
C ASN A 89 -6.03 -10.76 11.14
N THR A 90 -5.45 -9.69 11.69
CA THR A 90 -4.13 -9.65 12.34
C THR A 90 -4.21 -8.78 13.59
N GLU A 91 -3.31 -9.00 14.56
CA GLU A 91 -3.30 -8.27 15.83
C GLU A 91 -2.83 -6.81 15.70
N SER A 92 -2.22 -6.45 14.57
CA SER A 92 -1.70 -5.08 14.37
C SER A 92 -2.72 -4.19 13.67
N HIS A 93 -3.11 -3.11 14.35
CA HIS A 93 -3.86 -1.99 13.77
C HIS A 93 -2.96 -0.89 13.18
N ARG A 94 -1.64 -1.12 13.20
CA ARG A 94 -0.66 -0.18 12.67
C ARG A 94 -0.32 -0.48 11.22
N VAL A 95 -0.34 0.55 10.39
CA VAL A 95 -0.06 0.49 8.96
C VAL A 95 1.11 1.40 8.62
N ILE A 96 2.07 0.87 7.86
CA ILE A 96 3.19 1.63 7.34
C ILE A 96 2.72 2.32 6.05
N ILE A 97 2.79 3.64 6.00
CA ILE A 97 2.46 4.43 4.79
C ILE A 97 3.76 4.92 4.12
N ASN A 98 3.75 6.11 3.53
CA ASN A 98 4.92 6.72 2.90
C ASN A 98 6.02 7.20 3.86
N ASP A 99 7.14 7.59 3.23
CA ASP A 99 8.27 8.27 3.84
C ASP A 99 7.82 9.50 4.65
N THR A 100 8.35 9.64 5.86
CA THR A 100 7.96 10.72 6.78
C THR A 100 8.27 12.09 6.20
N GLU A 101 9.46 12.27 5.62
CA GLU A 101 9.88 13.57 5.08
C GLU A 101 9.03 13.98 3.87
N ALA A 102 8.80 13.06 2.93
CA ALA A 102 7.94 13.31 1.78
C ALA A 102 6.48 13.61 2.19
N THR A 103 5.97 12.92 3.23
CA THR A 103 4.62 13.16 3.74
C THR A 103 4.50 14.54 4.39
N ILE A 104 5.50 14.97 5.16
CA ILE A 104 5.54 16.32 5.75
C ILE A 104 5.52 17.38 4.64
N LYS A 105 6.40 17.25 3.64
CA LYS A 105 6.48 18.20 2.51
C LYS A 105 5.16 18.29 1.74
N ALA A 106 4.52 17.16 1.46
CA ALA A 106 3.22 17.12 0.82
C ALA A 106 2.14 17.83 1.64
N ILE A 107 2.14 17.67 2.97
CA ILE A 107 1.20 18.33 3.87
C ILE A 107 1.48 19.85 3.94
N GLU A 108 2.74 20.26 3.95
CA GLU A 108 3.11 21.68 3.93
C GLU A 108 2.64 22.37 2.64
N GLU A 109 2.74 21.69 1.49
CA GLU A 109 2.37 22.24 0.18
C GLU A 109 0.85 22.17 -0.10
N TYR A 110 0.20 21.05 0.22
CA TYR A 110 -1.20 20.78 -0.14
C TYR A 110 -2.17 20.86 1.03
N GLY A 111 -1.67 21.02 2.26
CA GLY A 111 -2.42 21.03 3.51
C GLY A 111 -2.72 19.64 4.07
N PHE A 112 -2.91 18.63 3.20
CA PHE A 112 -3.13 17.24 3.59
C PHE A 112 -2.87 16.27 2.43
N VAL A 113 -2.72 14.99 2.76
CA VAL A 113 -2.70 13.85 1.84
C VAL A 113 -3.94 12.98 2.11
N ILE A 114 -4.52 12.35 1.09
CA ILE A 114 -5.51 11.29 1.30
C ILE A 114 -4.85 9.93 1.14
N VAL A 115 -4.95 9.08 2.17
CA VAL A 115 -4.67 7.65 2.05
C VAL A 115 -5.97 6.93 1.78
N ILE A 116 -6.07 6.22 0.64
CA ILE A 116 -7.15 5.25 0.44
C ILE A 116 -6.64 3.90 0.95
N MET A 117 -7.30 3.37 1.97
CA MET A 117 -6.93 2.14 2.65
C MET A 117 -7.91 1.01 2.30
N ALA A 118 -7.44 0.01 1.57
CA ALA A 118 -8.12 -1.27 1.37
C ALA A 118 -7.93 -2.18 2.58
N LEU A 119 -9.02 -2.41 3.31
CA LEU A 119 -9.07 -3.27 4.49
C LEU A 119 -9.75 -4.58 4.13
N GLY A 120 -9.09 -5.69 4.41
CA GLY A 120 -9.62 -7.01 4.03
C GLY A 120 -9.04 -8.16 4.81
N GLU A 121 -9.71 -9.30 4.73
CA GLU A 121 -9.27 -10.55 5.34
C GLU A 121 -8.29 -11.25 4.40
N VAL A 122 -7.26 -11.90 4.96
CA VAL A 122 -6.26 -12.63 4.17
C VAL A 122 -6.23 -14.10 4.51
N THR A 123 -6.00 -14.92 3.48
CA THR A 123 -5.60 -16.32 3.62
C THR A 123 -4.08 -16.40 3.54
N TYR A 124 -3.46 -17.19 4.42
CA TYR A 124 -2.01 -17.42 4.39
C TYR A 124 -1.68 -18.71 3.63
N ASN A 125 -0.46 -18.74 3.09
CA ASN A 125 0.09 -19.85 2.32
C ASN A 125 0.11 -21.16 3.13
N ASP A 126 -0.03 -22.28 2.42
CA ASP A 126 -0.01 -23.61 3.01
C ASP A 126 1.35 -23.99 3.62
N VAL A 127 1.35 -25.05 4.43
CA VAL A 127 2.55 -25.60 5.10
C VAL A 127 3.66 -26.00 4.13
N ASN A 128 3.30 -26.43 2.92
CA ASN A 128 4.24 -26.81 1.85
C ASN A 128 4.77 -25.60 1.06
N ARG A 129 4.29 -24.39 1.40
CA ARG A 129 4.60 -23.11 0.79
C ARG A 129 4.37 -23.10 -0.72
N THR A 130 3.30 -23.74 -1.22
CA THR A 130 3.10 -23.90 -2.68
C THR A 130 3.00 -22.57 -3.42
N PHE A 131 2.33 -21.56 -2.83
CA PHE A 131 2.24 -20.22 -3.44
C PHE A 131 3.60 -19.54 -3.56
N GLN A 132 4.42 -19.63 -2.51
CA GLN A 132 5.76 -19.06 -2.51
C GLN A 132 6.65 -19.71 -3.57
N LYS A 133 6.66 -21.05 -3.65
CA LYS A 133 7.42 -21.80 -4.67
C LYS A 133 6.97 -21.44 -6.09
N TRP A 134 5.67 -21.33 -6.31
CA TRP A 134 5.11 -20.89 -7.58
C TRP A 134 5.57 -19.47 -7.95
N HIS A 135 5.45 -18.52 -7.02
CA HIS A 135 5.85 -17.13 -7.27
C HIS A 135 7.38 -17.03 -7.50
N GLU A 136 8.20 -17.77 -6.74
CA GLU A 136 9.65 -17.87 -7.00
C GLU A 136 9.97 -18.36 -8.43
N LYS A 137 9.28 -19.40 -8.91
CA LYS A 137 9.48 -19.92 -10.27
C LYS A 137 9.20 -18.86 -11.34
N ILE A 138 8.08 -18.15 -11.25
CA ILE A 138 7.72 -17.16 -12.28
C ILE A 138 8.59 -15.90 -12.25
N LYS A 139 9.24 -15.59 -11.11
CA LYS A 139 10.22 -14.49 -10.96
C LYS A 139 11.59 -14.79 -11.58
N GLY A 140 11.85 -16.04 -11.97
CA GLY A 140 13.17 -16.49 -12.44
C GLY A 140 14.02 -17.16 -11.37
N GLY A 141 13.43 -17.62 -10.26
CA GLY A 141 14.14 -18.30 -9.17
C GLY A 141 14.40 -17.43 -7.96
N LYS A 142 15.32 -17.89 -7.10
CA LYS A 142 15.71 -17.20 -5.87
C LYS A 142 16.70 -16.08 -6.19
N SER A 143 16.54 -14.95 -5.49
CA SER A 143 17.55 -13.89 -5.46
C SER A 143 18.75 -14.29 -4.59
N LYS A 144 19.91 -13.65 -4.80
CA LYS A 144 21.10 -13.79 -3.94
C LYS A 144 20.75 -13.56 -2.45
N TYR A 145 19.91 -12.56 -2.18
CA TYR A 145 19.42 -12.28 -0.83
C TYR A 145 18.64 -13.45 -0.21
N GLU A 146 17.77 -14.11 -0.99
CA GLU A 146 17.03 -15.28 -0.54
C GLU A 146 17.96 -16.47 -0.27
N GLU A 147 18.99 -16.67 -1.08
CA GLU A 147 20.01 -17.70 -0.85
C GLU A 147 20.81 -17.45 0.45
N GLU A 148 21.30 -16.23 0.65
CA GLU A 148 22.02 -15.84 1.87
C GLU A 148 21.16 -15.94 3.13
N ARG A 149 19.87 -15.61 3.04
CA ARG A 149 18.92 -15.78 4.14
C ARG A 149 18.78 -17.26 4.50
N ILE A 150 18.69 -18.14 3.50
CA ILE A 150 18.61 -19.60 3.70
C ILE A 150 19.90 -20.13 4.33
N LYS A 151 21.07 -19.70 3.83
CA LYS A 151 22.39 -20.08 4.40
C LYS A 151 22.51 -19.72 5.88
N ARG A 152 21.89 -18.62 6.30
CA ARG A 152 21.84 -18.16 7.71
C ARG A 152 20.74 -18.83 8.55
N GLY A 153 19.97 -19.78 7.99
CA GLY A 153 18.89 -20.47 8.70
C GLY A 153 17.66 -19.60 9.01
N ALA A 154 17.59 -18.38 8.49
CA ALA A 154 16.49 -17.46 8.81
C ALA A 154 15.23 -17.85 8.03
N LEU A 155 14.09 -18.00 8.72
CA LEU A 155 12.82 -18.35 8.09
C LEU A 155 12.24 -17.18 7.27
N SER A 156 11.57 -17.50 6.16
CA SER A 156 10.77 -16.52 5.42
C SER A 156 9.38 -16.43 6.03
N ARG A 157 8.84 -15.21 6.11
CA ARG A 157 7.44 -14.96 6.42
C ARG A 157 6.53 -15.76 5.48
N LEU A 158 5.38 -16.19 6.00
CA LEU A 158 4.32 -16.79 5.16
C LEU A 158 3.76 -15.72 4.23
N ARG A 159 3.46 -16.13 2.99
CA ARG A 159 2.86 -15.24 1.99
C ARG A 159 1.35 -15.26 2.15
N LYS A 160 0.70 -14.15 1.85
CA LYS A 160 -0.75 -14.08 1.72
C LYS A 160 -1.11 -14.62 0.34
N THR A 161 -2.12 -15.47 0.25
CA THR A 161 -2.55 -16.11 -1.00
C THR A 161 -3.82 -15.48 -1.56
N GLU A 162 -4.61 -14.86 -0.69
CA GLU A 162 -5.91 -14.27 -1.02
C GLU A 162 -6.13 -13.02 -0.18
N PHE A 163 -6.94 -12.11 -0.70
CA PHE A 163 -7.43 -10.93 0.00
C PHE A 163 -8.91 -10.74 -0.30
N ASN A 164 -9.75 -10.72 0.73
CA ASN A 164 -11.18 -10.45 0.63
C ASN A 164 -11.42 -9.02 1.14
N LEU A 165 -11.59 -8.08 0.22
CA LEU A 165 -11.84 -6.67 0.52
C LEU A 165 -13.15 -6.55 1.31
N LYS A 166 -13.09 -5.88 2.47
CA LYS A 166 -14.25 -5.65 3.34
C LYS A 166 -14.61 -4.17 3.41
N GLU A 167 -13.60 -3.31 3.36
CA GLU A 167 -13.80 -1.88 3.50
C GLU A 167 -12.74 -1.08 2.72
N LEU A 168 -13.15 0.04 2.12
CA LEU A 168 -12.25 1.13 1.74
C LEU A 168 -12.46 2.30 2.69
N ARG A 169 -11.36 2.82 3.25
CA ARG A 169 -11.36 4.05 4.04
C ARG A 169 -10.55 5.12 3.35
N PHE A 170 -11.14 6.30 3.21
CA PHE A 170 -10.45 7.50 2.75
C PHE A 170 -10.03 8.27 3.99
N ILE A 171 -8.74 8.35 4.23
CA ILE A 171 -8.16 8.88 5.46
C ILE A 171 -7.38 10.14 5.12
N LYS A 172 -7.78 11.27 5.68
CA LYS A 172 -7.10 12.55 5.58
C LYS A 172 -5.94 12.59 6.56
N ILE A 173 -4.72 12.64 6.04
CA ILE A 173 -3.49 12.79 6.83
C ILE A 173 -3.05 14.25 6.78
N ASN A 174 -3.08 14.92 7.92
CA ASN A 174 -2.60 16.29 8.10
C ASN A 174 -1.51 16.34 9.19
N LYS A 175 -1.01 17.55 9.48
CA LYS A 175 0.02 17.76 10.50
C LYS A 175 -0.37 17.19 11.87
N GLY A 176 -1.60 17.47 12.33
CA GLY A 176 -2.11 16.94 13.59
C GLY A 176 -2.20 15.42 13.59
N THR A 177 -2.57 14.79 12.46
CA THR A 177 -2.54 13.33 12.31
C THR A 177 -1.12 12.78 12.49
N LEU A 178 -0.12 13.41 11.86
CA LEU A 178 1.27 12.98 11.92
C LEU A 178 1.86 13.05 13.33
N GLU A 179 1.50 14.04 14.13
CA GLU A 179 1.95 14.18 15.53
C GLU A 179 1.55 12.99 16.41
N ARG A 180 0.48 12.26 16.03
CA ARG A 180 0.01 11.06 16.72
C ARG A 180 0.52 9.76 16.08
N CYS A 181 1.16 9.83 14.93
CA CYS A 181 1.71 8.67 14.24
C CYS A 181 3.04 8.23 14.84
N GLY A 182 3.30 6.92 14.79
CA GLY A 182 4.62 6.37 15.09
C GLY A 182 5.59 6.54 13.92
N SER A 183 6.80 6.02 14.12
CA SER A 183 7.83 5.94 13.09
C SER A 183 8.25 4.49 12.87
N PHE A 184 8.34 4.07 11.62
CA PHE A 184 8.89 2.77 11.22
C PHE A 184 10.24 2.97 10.53
N GLN A 185 11.15 2.00 10.71
CA GLN A 185 12.50 2.01 10.12
C GLN A 185 13.41 3.17 10.54
N LYS A 186 13.05 3.92 11.59
CA LYS A 186 13.96 4.87 12.22
C LYS A 186 15.22 4.11 12.68
N ASN A 187 16.38 4.52 12.18
CA ASN A 187 17.71 3.91 12.41
C ASN A 187 18.03 2.61 11.65
N PHE A 188 17.19 2.20 10.68
CA PHE A 188 17.53 1.08 9.82
C PHE A 188 18.58 1.50 8.78
N ARG A 189 19.30 0.54 8.21
CA ARG A 189 20.27 0.79 7.13
C ARG A 189 19.89 0.08 5.84
N ASN A 190 20.24 0.69 4.72
CA ASN A 190 20.20 0.08 3.40
C ASN A 190 21.37 -0.91 3.23
N ALA A 191 21.37 -1.68 2.14
CA ALA A 191 22.42 -2.66 1.85
C ALA A 191 23.81 -2.03 1.67
N ASP A 192 23.87 -0.76 1.26
CA ASP A 192 25.09 0.04 1.14
C ASP A 192 25.53 0.68 2.48
N GLY A 193 24.81 0.40 3.58
CA GLY A 193 25.08 0.95 4.91
C GLY A 193 24.51 2.35 5.14
N SER A 194 23.91 3.00 4.14
CA SER A 194 23.28 4.31 4.30
C SER A 194 22.07 4.22 5.24
N LEU A 195 21.73 5.31 5.94
CA LEU A 195 20.51 5.35 6.75
C LEU A 195 19.27 5.23 5.85
N ARG A 196 18.35 4.35 6.25
CA ARG A 196 17.05 4.22 5.63
C ARG A 196 16.14 5.32 6.14
N ARG A 197 15.39 5.94 5.23
CA ARG A 197 14.41 6.95 5.61
C ARG A 197 13.28 6.32 6.41
N SER A 198 12.82 7.02 7.44
CA SER A 198 11.71 6.54 8.25
C SER A 198 10.39 6.66 7.50
N LYS A 199 9.47 5.74 7.79
CA LYS A 199 8.11 5.79 7.28
C LYS A 199 7.15 6.16 8.39
N VAL A 200 6.05 6.82 8.04
CA VAL A 200 4.97 7.09 8.98
C VAL A 200 4.28 5.76 9.33
N LEU A 201 4.10 5.51 10.62
CA LEU A 201 3.38 4.36 11.15
C LEU A 201 2.03 4.84 11.69
N LEU A 202 1.00 4.73 10.86
CA LEU A 202 -0.36 5.14 11.18
C LEU A 202 -1.03 4.08 12.06
N ASP A 203 -1.71 4.50 13.14
CA ASP A 203 -2.48 3.63 14.01
C ASP A 203 -3.97 3.84 13.74
N LEU A 204 -4.63 2.83 13.15
CA LEU A 204 -6.02 2.97 12.69
C LEU A 204 -7.02 3.16 13.82
N GLU A 205 -6.68 2.76 15.06
CA GLU A 205 -7.53 2.94 16.24
C GLU A 205 -7.42 4.34 16.84
N LYS A 206 -6.38 5.10 16.47
CA LYS A 206 -6.14 6.47 16.96
C LYS A 206 -6.58 7.55 15.97
N LEU A 207 -7.21 7.14 14.87
CA LEU A 207 -7.83 8.05 13.93
C LEU A 207 -9.04 8.71 14.58
N LYS A 208 -9.15 10.03 14.40
CA LYS A 208 -10.34 10.77 14.76
C LYS A 208 -11.39 10.62 13.65
N ASP A 209 -12.66 10.79 13.99
CA ASP A 209 -13.75 10.63 13.03
C ASP A 209 -13.65 11.60 11.86
N GLU A 210 -13.22 12.85 12.10
CA GLU A 210 -13.02 13.86 11.06
C GLU A 210 -11.88 13.53 10.07
N GLU A 211 -11.00 12.59 10.43
CA GLU A 211 -9.92 12.13 9.56
C GLU A 211 -10.41 11.05 8.59
N VAL A 212 -11.50 10.35 8.89
CA VAL A 212 -12.08 9.34 8.00
C VAL A 212 -13.21 9.98 7.18
N ILE A 213 -12.85 10.57 6.05
CA ILE A 213 -13.76 11.38 5.24
C ILE A 213 -14.78 10.57 4.43
N LYS A 214 -14.48 9.32 4.08
CA LYS A 214 -15.40 8.37 3.43
C LYS A 214 -15.09 6.93 3.85
N ARG A 215 -16.14 6.12 3.95
CA ARG A 215 -16.07 4.67 4.14
C ARG A 215 -16.96 3.97 3.13
N MET A 216 -16.48 2.85 2.60
CA MET A 216 -17.24 1.96 1.72
C MET A 216 -17.09 0.55 2.23
N LYS A 217 -18.19 -0.17 2.43
CA LYS A 217 -18.18 -1.58 2.81
C LYS A 217 -18.57 -2.45 1.60
N PHE A 218 -18.00 -3.64 1.55
CA PHE A 218 -18.24 -4.67 0.52
C PHE A 218 -18.81 -5.94 1.15
#